data_AF-A0A7X8CPL7-F1
#
_entry.id   AF-A0A7X8CPL7-F1
#
_cell.length_a   1.000
_cell.length_b   1.000
_cell.length_c   1.000
_cell.angle_alpha   90.00
_cell.angle_beta   90.00
_cell.angle_gamma   90.00
#
_symmetry.space_group_name_H-M   'P 1'
#
loop_
_entity.id
_entity.type
_entity.pdbx_description
1 polymer ?
#
loop_
_entity_poly.entity_id
_entity_poly.type
_entity_poly.pdbx_seq_one_letter_code
_entity_poly.pdbx_strand_id
1 'polypeptide(L)' 'AAKVVAISGGKKQVFINQWATSYLSNNDPRIHIGLANAKSVDTLEIYWSDGQKEIYRNVTADRYITIKQGKGIV' A
#
# COMPACT_ATOMS: atom_id res chain seq x y z
N ALA A 1 -3.04 -0.42 11.98
CA ALA A 1 -2.50 0.55 11.01
C ALA A 1 -1.23 -0.02 10.40
N ALA A 2 -1.00 0.11 9.10
CA ALA A 2 0.20 -0.42 8.45
C ALA A 2 0.96 0.71 7.76
N LYS A 3 2.30 0.68 7.80
CA LYS A 3 3.13 1.62 7.02
C LYS A 3 3.43 0.99 5.67
N VAL A 4 3.11 1.70 4.59
CA VAL A 4 3.30 1.25 3.21
C VAL A 4 4.32 2.15 2.55
N VAL A 5 5.32 1.56 1.91
CA VAL A 5 6.35 2.26 1.15
C VAL A 5 6.27 1.80 -0.29
N ALA A 6 6.07 2.72 -1.22
CA ALA A 6 6.02 2.43 -2.65
C ALA A 6 7.18 3.12 -3.35
N ILE A 7 7.93 2.36 -4.16
CA ILE A 7 9.02 2.84 -5.00
C ILE A 7 8.61 2.60 -6.45
N SER A 8 8.60 3.66 -7.25
CA SER A 8 8.22 3.62 -8.66
C SER A 8 8.96 4.69 -9.45
N GLY A 9 9.66 4.31 -10.52
CA GLY A 9 10.32 5.25 -11.42
C GLY A 9 11.36 6.13 -10.70
N GLY A 10 12.08 5.56 -9.73
CA GLY A 10 13.07 6.27 -8.92
C GLY A 10 12.49 7.17 -7.81
N LYS A 11 11.16 7.27 -7.68
CA LYS A 11 10.50 8.01 -6.59
C LYS A 11 10.06 7.07 -5.49
N LYS A 12 10.28 7.49 -4.24
CA LYS A 12 9.82 6.80 -3.03
C LYS A 12 8.68 7.59 -2.39
N GLN A 13 7.58 6.92 -2.10
CA GLN A 13 6.41 7.46 -1.40
C GLN A 13 6.14 6.62 -0.15
N VAL A 14 5.72 7.27 0.93
CA VAL A 14 5.43 6.63 2.21
C VAL A 14 4.02 7.00 2.64
N PHE A 15 3.23 5.98 2.99
CA PHE A 15 1.86 6.10 3.41
C PHE A 15 1.65 5.37 4.73
N ILE A 16 0.74 5.87 5.54
CA ILE A 16 0.25 5.16 6.71
C ILE A 16 -1.21 4.79 6.42
N ASN A 17 -1.49 3.49 6.32
CA ASN A 17 -2.86 3.01 6.31
C ASN A 17 -3.42 3.13 7.74
N GLN A 18 -4.02 4.27 8.02
CA GLN A 18 -4.75 4.55 9.24
C GLN A 18 -6.19 4.88 8.88
N TRP A 19 -7.04 3.86 8.96
CA TRP A 19 -8.48 4.02 8.89
C TRP A 19 -8.99 4.42 10.27
N ALA A 20 -9.84 5.44 10.29
CA ALA A 20 -10.50 5.93 11.49
C ALA A 20 -12.01 5.90 11.25
N THR A 21 -12.75 5.54 12.29
CA THR A 21 -14.22 5.52 12.28
C THR A 21 -14.73 6.34 13.44
N SER A 22 -15.77 7.14 13.20
CA SER A 22 -16.51 7.86 14.22
C SER A 22 -18.01 7.72 13.94
N TYR A 23 -18.86 8.32 14.78
CA TYR A 23 -20.31 8.27 14.60
C TYR A 23 -20.70 8.73 13.19
N LEU A 24 -21.30 7.82 12.41
CA LEU A 24 -21.71 8.02 11.01
C LEU A 24 -20.60 8.53 10.07
N SER A 25 -19.32 8.29 10.39
CA SER A 25 -18.17 8.70 9.58
C SER A 25 -17.13 7.58 9.47
N ASN A 26 -16.66 7.32 8.27
CA ASN A 26 -15.65 6.29 8.00
C ASN A 26 -14.66 6.81 6.95
N ASN A 27 -13.36 6.66 7.23
CA ASN A 27 -12.33 6.90 6.22
C ASN A 27 -12.08 5.64 5.38
N ASP A 28 -11.96 5.82 4.07
CA ASP A 28 -11.66 4.72 3.16
C ASP A 28 -10.27 4.13 3.49
N PRO A 29 -10.14 2.81 3.71
CA PRO A 29 -8.87 2.18 4.08
C PRO A 29 -7.91 2.01 2.89
N ARG A 30 -8.31 2.39 1.66
CA ARG A 30 -7.48 2.25 0.47
C ARG A 30 -6.43 3.35 0.39
N ILE A 31 -5.21 2.97 0.03
CA ILE A 31 -4.14 3.90 -0.28
C ILE A 31 -4.10 4.08 -1.80
N HIS A 32 -4.24 5.33 -2.23
CA HIS A 32 -4.00 5.71 -3.63
C HIS A 32 -2.55 6.13 -3.82
N ILE A 33 -1.84 5.43 -4.69
CA ILE A 33 -0.43 5.71 -5.02
C ILE A 33 -0.38 6.36 -6.39
N GLY A 34 0.04 7.62 -6.46
CA GLY A 34 0.22 8.32 -7.74
C GLY A 34 1.52 7.86 -8.41
N LEU A 35 1.43 7.25 -9.59
CA LEU A 35 2.58 6.69 -10.32
C LEU A 35 3.06 7.53 -11.52
N ALA A 36 2.36 8.62 -11.84
CA ALA A 36 2.59 9.40 -13.06
C ALA A 36 2.64 8.50 -14.31
N ASN A 37 3.77 8.46 -15.03
CA ASN A 37 3.93 7.64 -16.24
C ASN A 37 4.44 6.21 -15.96
N ALA A 38 4.66 5.83 -14.71
CA ALA A 38 5.13 4.49 -14.37
C ALA A 38 3.99 3.46 -14.48
N LYS A 39 4.24 2.35 -15.20
CA LYS A 39 3.26 1.28 -15.44
C LYS A 39 3.19 0.24 -14.32
N SER A 40 4.06 0.35 -13.33
CA SER A 40 4.15 -0.56 -12.19
C SER A 40 4.81 0.13 -11.00
N VAL A 41 4.58 -0.42 -9.82
CA VAL A 41 5.37 -0.16 -8.61
C VAL A 41 6.55 -1.14 -8.63
N ASP A 42 7.76 -0.61 -8.68
CA ASP A 42 9.00 -1.40 -8.71
C ASP A 42 9.15 -2.21 -7.43
N THR A 43 8.87 -1.57 -6.28
CA THR A 43 8.90 -2.22 -4.96
C THR A 43 7.82 -1.63 -4.05
N LEU A 44 7.00 -2.51 -3.49
CA LEU A 44 5.99 -2.20 -2.49
C LEU A 44 6.36 -2.92 -1.19
N GLU A 45 6.68 -2.16 -0.16
CA GLU A 45 6.96 -2.70 1.17
C GLU A 45 5.81 -2.40 2.12
N ILE A 46 5.39 -3.40 2.89
CA ILE A 46 4.37 -3.25 3.92
C ILE A 46 4.99 -3.63 5.25
N TYR A 47 4.94 -2.69 6.18
CA TYR A 47 5.33 -2.86 7.57
C TYR A 47 4.05 -3.00 8.39
N TRP A 48 3.82 -4.21 8.88
CA TRP A 48 2.66 -4.54 9.69
C TRP A 48 2.83 -4.11 11.15
N SER A 49 1.71 -4.03 11.88
CA SER A 49 1.72 -3.60 13.29
C SER A 49 2.42 -4.60 14.23
N ASP A 50 2.53 -5.86 13.83
CA ASP A 50 3.22 -6.92 14.57
C ASP A 50 4.74 -6.93 14.33
N GLY A 51 5.24 -5.99 13.53
CA GLY A 51 6.66 -5.89 13.16
C GLY A 51 7.04 -6.72 11.94
N GLN A 52 6.15 -7.53 11.37
CA GLN A 52 6.45 -8.25 10.13
C GLN A 52 6.55 -7.29 8.94
N LYS A 53 7.39 -7.67 7.97
CA LYS A 53 7.59 -6.94 6.73
C LYS A 53 7.30 -7.84 5.54
N GLU A 54 6.42 -7.38 4.65
CA GLU A 54 6.18 -8.00 3.35
C GLU A 54 6.71 -7.10 2.24
N ILE A 55 7.28 -7.70 1.19
CA ILE A 55 7.85 -6.98 0.05
C ILE A 55 7.33 -7.61 -1.24
N TYR A 56 6.73 -6.78 -2.08
CA TYR A 56 6.25 -7.13 -3.41
C TYR A 56 7.04 -6.34 -4.44
N ARG A 57 7.32 -6.94 -5.60
CA ARG A 57 8.05 -6.29 -6.70
C ARG A 57 7.23 -6.34 -7.98
N ASN A 58 7.43 -5.35 -8.84
CA ASN A 58 6.78 -5.27 -10.16
C ASN A 58 5.24 -5.39 -10.09
N VAL A 59 4.63 -4.71 -9.11
CA VAL A 59 3.18 -4.69 -8.95
C VAL A 59 2.59 -3.82 -10.06
N THR A 60 1.73 -4.40 -10.91
CA THR A 60 1.13 -3.67 -12.03
C THR A 60 0.25 -2.51 -11.55
N ALA A 61 0.36 -1.36 -12.23
CA ALA A 61 -0.46 -0.18 -11.97
C ALA A 61 -1.93 -0.36 -12.40
N ASP A 62 -2.71 0.72 -12.22
CA ASP A 62 -4.08 0.88 -12.73
C ASP A 62 -5.07 -0.19 -12.27
N ARG A 63 -4.92 -0.67 -11.04
CA ARG A 63 -5.83 -1.64 -10.41
C ARG A 63 -5.86 -1.47 -8.90
N TYR A 64 -6.93 -1.99 -8.31
CA TYR A 64 -6.94 -2.27 -6.88
C TYR A 64 -6.32 -3.64 -6.63
N ILE A 65 -5.48 -3.72 -5.60
CA ILE A 65 -5.01 -4.98 -5.04
C ILE A 65 -5.36 -5.01 -3.56
N THR A 66 -5.70 -6.19 -3.06
CA THR A 66 -5.88 -6.39 -1.62
C THR A 66 -4.70 -7.18 -1.12
N ILE A 67 -4.04 -6.68 -0.08
CA ILE A 67 -2.96 -7.40 0.59
C ILE A 67 -3.42 -7.77 1.98
N LYS A 68 -3.43 -9.07 2.25
CA LYS A 68 -3.81 -9.62 3.53
C LYS A 68 -2.54 -10.14 4.21
N GLN A 69 -2.26 -9.58 5.39
CA GLN A 69 -1.11 -9.95 6.22
C GLN A 69 -0.97 -11.48 6.35
N GLY A 70 0.22 -11.99 6.03
CA GLY A 70 0.56 -13.41 6.06
C GLY A 70 -0.05 -14.26 4.94
N LYS A 71 -0.87 -13.68 4.06
CA LYS A 71 -1.52 -14.38 2.94
C LYS A 71 -1.12 -13.88 1.57
N GLY A 72 -0.52 -12.69 1.47
CA GLY A 72 -0.12 -12.14 0.18
C GLY A 72 -1.16 -11.22 -0.45
N ILE A 73 -1.03 -11.05 -1.77
CA ILE A 73 -2.04 -10.42 -2.62
C ILE A 73 -3.19 -11.42 -2.82
N VAL A 74 -4.43 -10.99 -2.54
CA VAL A 74 -5.67 -11.79 -2.65
C VAL A 74 -6.71 -11.11 -3.53
#